data_AF-A0A158QQ44-F1
#
_entry.id   AF-A0A158QQ44-F1
#
_cell.length_a   1.000
_cell.length_b   1.000
_cell.length_c   1.000
_cell.angle_alpha   90.00
_cell.angle_beta   90.00
_cell.angle_gamma   90.00
#
_symmetry.space_group_name_H-M   'P 1'
#
loop_
_entity.id
_entity.type
_entity.pdbx_description
1 polymer ?
#
loop_
_entity_poly.entity_id
_entity_poly.type
_entity_poly.pdbx_seq_one_letter_code
_entity_poly.pdbx_strand_id
1 'polypeptide(L)'
;MRRGLLHGAALIFTILSLAKDGLSLTARGRASLRRTLRGVDLEKRHEQLEHLAELYFGIKIQPKTKVPEESKKIIENVSAEVNDTIIAAEASIEEINEADGIAEYLFQGDINLTEEQLGWLEANINPKKSVARQKRQVDRGARRWANNRLFYFFDSSVGARMRGIVKDALQFIRDRTCIDFTESSTALNRVKVFSGVGCFATIGMAGGEQSLSLGSGCEAIGIAAHEFAHALGVWHTQMRDDRDSFLRVDLSSVPTSMLHNYIKLPASRIINYTPYEYGSYMHYDARSFSTKGNSLIPLDATYLRTLGSRIISFYDIKMLNDHYGCNGSSWSTNPNSSHITAEFSVSQRLYAEFDRTEDYGRQRHYKP
;
A
#
# COMPACT_ATOMS: atom_id res chain seq x y z
N MET A 1 -26.37 -2.40 -45.09
CA MET A 1 -25.03 -2.10 -44.54
C MET A 1 -24.98 -1.76 -43.03
N ARG A 2 -26.08 -1.64 -42.27
CA ARG A 2 -26.02 -1.27 -40.83
C ARG A 2 -25.81 -2.41 -39.80
N ARG A 3 -25.81 -3.69 -40.20
CA ARG A 3 -25.61 -4.83 -39.25
C ARG A 3 -24.15 -5.13 -38.88
N GLY A 4 -23.17 -4.65 -39.65
CA GLY A 4 -21.74 -4.92 -39.43
C GLY A 4 -21.10 -4.08 -38.31
N LEU A 5 -21.38 -2.77 -38.26
CA LEU A 5 -20.75 -1.88 -37.27
C LEU A 5 -21.14 -2.21 -35.81
N LEU A 6 -22.39 -2.66 -35.57
CA LEU A 6 -22.82 -3.04 -34.22
C LEU A 6 -22.13 -4.30 -33.70
N HIS A 7 -21.78 -5.26 -34.57
CA HIS A 7 -20.99 -6.43 -34.16
C HIS A 7 -19.54 -6.04 -33.86
N GLY A 8 -18.92 -5.17 -34.67
CA GLY A 8 -17.59 -4.64 -34.40
C GLY A 8 -17.51 -3.86 -33.08
N ALA A 9 -18.44 -2.94 -32.84
CA ALA A 9 -18.49 -2.16 -31.60
C ALA A 9 -18.78 -3.03 -30.37
N ALA A 10 -19.68 -4.01 -30.47
CA ALA A 10 -19.95 -4.95 -29.37
C ALA A 10 -18.76 -5.86 -29.08
N LEU A 11 -18.09 -6.40 -30.11
CA LEU A 11 -16.89 -7.22 -29.94
C LEU A 11 -15.75 -6.39 -29.33
N ILE A 12 -15.57 -5.13 -29.76
CA ILE A 12 -14.60 -4.19 -29.16
C ILE A 12 -14.96 -3.88 -27.70
N PHE A 13 -16.24 -3.69 -27.36
CA PHE A 13 -16.65 -3.48 -25.96
C PHE A 13 -16.47 -4.73 -25.09
N THR A 14 -16.74 -5.92 -25.61
CA THR A 14 -16.50 -7.19 -24.91
C THR A 14 -14.99 -7.46 -24.77
N ILE A 15 -14.18 -7.13 -25.77
CA ILE A 15 -12.70 -7.23 -25.70
C ILE A 15 -12.14 -6.18 -24.72
N LEU A 16 -12.66 -4.95 -24.68
CA LEU A 16 -12.28 -3.94 -23.68
C LEU A 16 -12.76 -4.27 -22.27
N SER A 17 -13.87 -5.02 -22.13
CA SER A 17 -14.30 -5.59 -20.85
C SER A 17 -13.35 -6.71 -20.42
N LEU A 18 -13.04 -7.65 -21.32
CA LEU A 18 -12.11 -8.77 -21.08
C LEU A 18 -10.65 -8.29 -20.88
N ALA A 19 -10.26 -7.16 -21.48
CA ALA A 19 -8.96 -6.51 -21.23
C ALA A 19 -8.92 -5.73 -19.91
N LYS A 20 -10.07 -5.52 -19.26
CA LYS A 20 -10.17 -5.00 -17.88
C LYS A 20 -10.31 -6.09 -16.83
N ASP A 21 -10.50 -7.35 -17.22
CA ASP A 21 -10.49 -8.52 -16.32
C ASP A 21 -9.05 -8.96 -15.95
N GLY A 22 -8.18 -7.97 -15.70
CA GLY A 22 -6.76 -8.10 -15.36
C GLY A 22 -5.83 -7.59 -16.47
N LEU A 23 -5.14 -6.48 -16.21
CA LEU A 23 -4.05 -6.01 -17.08
C LEU A 23 -2.95 -7.08 -17.09
N SER A 24 -2.70 -7.69 -18.25
CA SER A 24 -1.69 -8.75 -18.36
C SER A 24 -0.30 -8.18 -18.09
N LEU A 25 0.44 -8.80 -17.17
CA LEU A 25 1.79 -8.40 -16.76
C LEU A 25 2.69 -8.13 -17.99
N THR A 26 3.06 -6.87 -18.18
CA THR A 26 3.80 -6.44 -19.36
C THR A 26 5.21 -7.06 -19.38
N ALA A 27 5.87 -7.07 -20.54
CA ALA A 27 7.26 -7.51 -20.63
C ALA A 27 8.20 -6.70 -19.71
N ARG A 28 7.89 -5.41 -19.49
CA ARG A 28 8.64 -4.51 -18.60
C ARG A 28 8.37 -4.83 -17.13
N GLY A 29 7.11 -4.97 -16.74
CA GLY A 29 6.69 -5.38 -15.39
C GLY A 29 7.30 -6.74 -15.01
N ARG A 30 7.23 -7.73 -15.92
CA ARG A 30 7.83 -9.05 -15.76
C ARG A 30 9.34 -9.03 -15.57
N ALA A 31 10.05 -8.16 -16.29
CA ALA A 31 11.49 -7.97 -16.11
C ALA A 31 11.84 -7.30 -14.77
N SER A 32 11.05 -6.30 -14.35
CA SER A 32 11.19 -5.63 -13.05
C SER A 32 10.99 -6.62 -11.89
N LEU A 33 9.87 -7.34 -11.88
CA LEU A 33 9.54 -8.31 -10.83
C LEU A 33 10.60 -9.41 -10.70
N ARG A 34 11.12 -9.95 -11.81
CA ARG A 34 12.23 -10.94 -11.79
C ARG A 34 13.49 -10.43 -11.10
N ARG A 35 13.80 -9.12 -11.19
CA ARG A 35 14.97 -8.52 -10.53
C ARG A 35 14.77 -8.39 -9.01
N THR A 36 13.53 -8.14 -8.58
CA THR A 36 13.16 -7.94 -7.17
C THR A 36 12.91 -9.25 -6.42
N LEU A 37 12.15 -10.17 -7.03
CA LEU A 37 11.67 -11.40 -6.40
C LEU A 37 12.72 -12.51 -6.32
N ARG A 38 13.96 -12.24 -6.76
CA ARG A 38 15.20 -13.02 -6.47
C ARG A 38 15.04 -14.55 -6.53
N GLY A 39 14.43 -15.05 -7.62
CA GLY A 39 14.30 -16.47 -7.89
C GLY A 39 12.98 -17.11 -7.44
N VAL A 40 12.07 -16.35 -6.83
CA VAL A 40 10.65 -16.77 -6.73
C VAL A 40 10.06 -16.79 -8.13
N ASP A 41 9.37 -17.88 -8.47
CA ASP A 41 8.64 -18.00 -9.73
C ASP A 41 7.41 -17.06 -9.72
N LEU A 42 7.22 -16.31 -10.80
CA LEU A 42 6.17 -15.29 -10.86
C LEU A 42 4.77 -15.90 -10.93
N GLU A 43 4.59 -16.97 -11.68
CA GLU A 43 3.26 -17.59 -11.83
C GLU A 43 2.88 -18.26 -10.51
N LYS A 44 3.83 -18.95 -9.85
CA LYS A 44 3.63 -19.47 -8.49
C LYS A 44 3.30 -18.35 -7.49
N ARG A 45 4.00 -17.20 -7.54
CA ARG A 45 3.70 -16.06 -6.65
C ARG A 45 2.28 -15.54 -6.86
N HIS A 46 1.82 -15.44 -8.11
CA HIS A 46 0.45 -15.06 -8.43
C HIS A 46 -0.57 -16.07 -7.90
N GLU A 47 -0.37 -17.37 -8.17
CA GLU A 47 -1.21 -18.46 -7.65
C GLU A 47 -1.32 -18.45 -6.11
N GLN A 48 -0.22 -18.16 -5.39
CA GLN A 48 -0.23 -18.04 -3.93
C GLN A 48 -1.06 -16.84 -3.43
N LEU A 49 -1.04 -15.71 -4.15
CA LEU A 49 -1.85 -14.53 -3.81
C LEU A 49 -3.34 -14.78 -4.10
N GLU A 50 -3.68 -15.40 -5.24
CA GLU A 50 -5.05 -15.84 -5.51
C GLU A 50 -5.53 -16.83 -4.43
N HIS A 51 -4.68 -17.79 -4.02
CA HIS A 51 -5.01 -18.73 -2.95
C HIS A 51 -5.24 -18.06 -1.59
N LEU A 52 -4.49 -17.00 -1.24
CA LEU A 52 -4.80 -16.20 -0.05
C LEU A 52 -6.21 -15.59 -0.11
N ALA A 53 -6.66 -15.13 -1.28
CA ALA A 53 -8.02 -14.62 -1.46
C ALA A 53 -9.07 -15.72 -1.31
N GLU A 54 -8.84 -16.92 -1.85
CA GLU A 54 -9.71 -18.08 -1.63
C GLU A 54 -9.84 -18.43 -0.13
N LEU A 55 -8.71 -18.51 0.59
CA LEU A 55 -8.67 -18.82 2.02
C LEU A 55 -9.39 -17.78 2.87
N TYR A 56 -9.35 -16.50 2.47
CA TYR A 56 -9.96 -15.40 3.22
C TYR A 56 -11.45 -15.23 2.90
N PHE A 57 -11.83 -15.16 1.63
CA PHE A 57 -13.21 -14.91 1.20
C PHE A 57 -14.06 -16.17 1.06
N GLY A 58 -13.46 -17.36 1.06
CA GLY A 58 -14.18 -18.64 0.90
C GLY A 58 -14.70 -18.88 -0.52
N ILE A 59 -14.15 -18.17 -1.51
CA ILE A 59 -14.41 -18.35 -2.93
C ILE A 59 -13.45 -19.39 -3.53
N LYS A 60 -13.78 -19.89 -4.72
CA LYS A 60 -12.81 -20.57 -5.60
C LYS A 60 -12.53 -19.69 -6.79
N ILE A 61 -11.27 -19.37 -7.04
CA ILE A 61 -10.85 -18.62 -8.22
C ILE A 61 -10.58 -19.65 -9.32
N GLN A 62 -11.19 -19.46 -10.49
CA GLN A 62 -10.95 -20.34 -11.63
C GLN A 62 -9.67 -19.87 -12.35
N PRO A 63 -8.72 -20.77 -12.68
CA PRO A 63 -7.50 -20.38 -13.36
C PRO A 63 -7.82 -19.69 -14.69
N LYS A 64 -7.21 -18.52 -14.93
CA LYS A 64 -7.41 -17.71 -16.15
C LYS A 64 -7.21 -18.59 -17.39
N THR A 65 -8.26 -18.74 -18.22
CA THR A 65 -8.11 -19.40 -19.51
C THR A 65 -7.14 -18.59 -20.38
N LYS A 66 -6.18 -19.27 -21.02
CA LYS A 66 -5.13 -18.59 -21.80
C LYS A 66 -5.76 -17.71 -22.87
N VAL A 67 -5.60 -16.39 -22.72
CA VAL A 67 -6.02 -15.40 -23.71
C VAL A 67 -5.35 -15.75 -25.06
N PRO A 68 -6.13 -15.93 -26.14
CA PRO A 68 -5.59 -16.28 -27.46
C PRO A 68 -4.53 -15.27 -27.92
N GLU A 69 -3.48 -15.76 -28.59
CA GLU A 69 -2.32 -14.95 -28.97
C GLU A 69 -2.67 -13.76 -29.88
N GLU A 70 -3.74 -13.90 -30.67
CA GLU A 70 -4.28 -12.83 -31.53
C GLU A 70 -4.88 -11.68 -30.72
N SER A 71 -5.50 -11.96 -29.56
CA SER A 71 -6.06 -10.94 -28.67
C SER A 71 -4.97 -10.14 -27.95
N LYS A 72 -3.82 -10.76 -27.64
CA LYS A 72 -2.69 -10.06 -27.00
C LYS A 72 -2.14 -8.93 -27.87
N LYS A 73 -1.96 -9.18 -29.18
CA LYS A 73 -1.49 -8.16 -30.14
C LYS A 73 -2.44 -6.96 -30.26
N ILE A 74 -3.74 -7.17 -30.04
CA ILE A 74 -4.73 -6.10 -30.05
C ILE A 74 -4.61 -5.24 -28.77
N ILE A 75 -4.37 -5.87 -27.61
CA ILE A 75 -4.17 -5.17 -26.33
C ILE A 75 -2.90 -4.31 -26.38
N GLU A 76 -1.77 -4.84 -26.87
CA GLU A 76 -0.51 -4.09 -26.98
C GLU A 76 -0.65 -2.83 -27.85
N ASN A 77 -1.43 -2.89 -28.94
CA ASN A 77 -1.69 -1.74 -29.82
C ASN A 77 -2.61 -0.68 -29.16
N VAL A 78 -3.56 -1.09 -28.31
CA VAL A 78 -4.47 -0.15 -27.63
C VAL A 78 -3.79 0.55 -26.44
N SER A 79 -2.89 -0.14 -25.73
CA SER A 79 -2.10 0.49 -24.66
C SER A 79 -1.12 1.57 -25.17
N ALA A 80 -0.77 1.54 -26.46
CA ALA A 80 0.16 2.50 -27.06
C ALA A 80 -0.47 3.86 -27.43
N GLU A 81 -1.80 4.01 -27.37
CA GLU A 81 -2.50 5.25 -27.78
C GLU A 81 -2.94 6.15 -26.60
N VAL A 82 -2.59 5.82 -25.35
CA VAL A 82 -2.87 6.69 -24.18
C VAL A 82 -1.71 7.65 -23.96
N ASN A 83 -1.98 8.96 -24.02
CA ASN A 83 -0.96 10.02 -23.83
C ASN A 83 -0.35 9.98 -22.42
N ASP A 84 0.89 9.46 -22.31
CA ASP A 84 1.68 9.28 -21.07
C ASP A 84 1.92 10.57 -20.23
N THR A 85 1.63 11.76 -20.75
CA THR A 85 2.19 13.02 -20.24
C THR A 85 1.33 13.81 -19.26
N ILE A 86 0.07 13.42 -19.01
CA ILE A 86 -0.88 14.21 -18.19
C ILE A 86 -1.35 13.47 -16.93
N ILE A 87 -1.40 12.13 -16.93
CA ILE A 87 -1.95 11.33 -15.80
C ILE A 87 -0.91 11.07 -14.70
N ALA A 88 0.38 11.01 -15.03
CA ALA A 88 1.44 10.54 -14.13
C ALA A 88 1.70 11.39 -12.87
N ALA A 89 1.16 12.61 -12.78
CA ALA A 89 1.29 13.44 -11.57
C ALA A 89 0.27 13.08 -10.46
N GLU A 90 -0.91 12.58 -10.85
CA GLU A 90 -2.05 12.35 -9.95
C GLU A 90 -2.45 10.86 -9.82
N ALA A 91 -1.83 9.95 -10.58
CA ALA A 91 -2.07 8.50 -10.48
C ALA A 91 -1.61 7.91 -9.14
N SER A 92 -2.47 7.14 -8.45
CA SER A 92 -2.17 6.51 -7.16
C SER A 92 -1.12 5.39 -7.26
N ILE A 93 -0.59 4.88 -6.13
CA ILE A 93 0.38 3.77 -6.14
C ILE A 93 -0.25 2.53 -6.77
N GLU A 94 -1.52 2.27 -6.47
CA GLU A 94 -2.31 1.18 -7.02
C GLU A 94 -2.47 1.35 -8.54
N GLU A 95 -2.87 2.53 -9.03
CA GLU A 95 -2.98 2.81 -10.47
C GLU A 95 -1.63 2.66 -11.19
N ILE A 96 -0.53 3.15 -10.59
CA ILE A 96 0.84 3.02 -11.11
C ILE A 96 1.25 1.53 -11.21
N ASN A 97 0.89 0.71 -10.22
CA ASN A 97 1.24 -0.71 -10.18
C ASN A 97 0.29 -1.59 -11.03
N GLU A 98 -0.96 -1.16 -11.22
CA GLU A 98 -1.91 -1.76 -12.16
C GLU A 98 -1.51 -1.50 -13.61
N ALA A 99 -0.96 -0.33 -13.94
CA ALA A 99 -0.63 0.08 -15.32
C ALA A 99 0.36 -0.85 -16.06
N ASP A 100 1.28 -1.51 -15.35
CA ASP A 100 2.20 -2.52 -15.90
C ASP A 100 1.82 -3.96 -15.46
N GLY A 101 0.68 -4.13 -14.78
CA GLY A 101 0.16 -5.43 -14.30
C GLY A 101 0.92 -6.05 -13.12
N ILE A 102 1.75 -5.27 -12.39
CA ILE A 102 2.56 -5.81 -11.29
C ILE A 102 1.75 -6.00 -9.99
N ALA A 103 0.63 -5.28 -9.84
CA ALA A 103 -0.25 -5.37 -8.66
C ALA A 103 -0.87 -6.77 -8.44
N GLU A 104 -0.98 -7.60 -9.49
CA GLU A 104 -1.41 -9.01 -9.36
C GLU A 104 -0.34 -9.94 -8.75
N TYR A 105 0.91 -9.47 -8.61
CA TYR A 105 2.09 -10.23 -8.14
C TYR A 105 2.65 -9.70 -6.82
N LEU A 106 2.14 -8.55 -6.36
CA LEU A 106 2.43 -7.92 -5.09
C LEU A 106 1.21 -8.09 -4.18
N PHE A 107 1.46 -8.34 -2.91
CA PHE A 107 0.37 -8.37 -1.94
C PHE A 107 -0.09 -6.93 -1.69
N GLN A 108 -1.39 -6.69 -1.64
CA GLN A 108 -1.91 -5.33 -1.45
C GLN A 108 -1.38 -4.33 -2.51
N GLY A 109 -1.12 -4.80 -3.73
CA GLY A 109 -0.67 -3.98 -4.87
C GLY A 109 0.78 -3.48 -4.83
N ASP A 110 1.36 -3.21 -3.65
CA ASP A 110 2.68 -2.61 -3.45
C ASP A 110 3.55 -3.32 -2.38
N ILE A 111 3.06 -4.40 -1.76
CA ILE A 111 3.83 -5.13 -0.73
C ILE A 111 4.52 -6.35 -1.33
N ASN A 112 5.84 -6.25 -1.45
CA ASN A 112 6.69 -7.38 -1.77
C ASN A 112 6.98 -8.23 -0.51
N LEU A 113 6.06 -9.17 -0.22
CA LEU A 113 6.23 -10.15 0.85
C LEU A 113 7.46 -11.04 0.65
N THR A 114 8.16 -11.33 1.74
CA THR A 114 9.08 -12.48 1.80
C THR A 114 8.31 -13.79 1.85
N GLU A 115 8.95 -14.90 1.48
CA GLU A 115 8.35 -16.24 1.60
C GLU A 115 7.99 -16.59 3.08
N GLU A 116 8.74 -16.07 4.06
CA GLU A 116 8.42 -16.20 5.50
C GLU A 116 7.11 -15.47 5.85
N GLN A 117 6.90 -14.27 5.30
CA GLN A 117 5.69 -13.47 5.52
C GLN A 117 4.47 -14.09 4.80
N LEU A 118 4.65 -14.55 3.56
CA LEU A 118 3.61 -15.18 2.75
C LEU A 118 3.14 -16.51 3.37
N GLY A 119 4.06 -17.42 3.71
CA GLY A 119 3.72 -18.67 4.37
C GLY A 119 3.09 -18.47 5.77
N TRP A 120 3.45 -17.39 6.47
CA TRP A 120 2.77 -17.02 7.71
C TRP A 120 1.30 -16.61 7.45
N LEU A 121 1.02 -15.83 6.40
CA LEU A 121 -0.33 -15.44 6.03
C LEU A 121 -1.16 -16.67 5.62
N GLU A 122 -0.66 -17.53 4.74
CA GLU A 122 -1.33 -18.76 4.29
C GLU A 122 -1.81 -19.63 5.48
N ALA A 123 -0.99 -19.76 6.52
CA ALA A 123 -1.32 -20.52 7.72
C ALA A 123 -2.35 -19.85 8.67
N ASN A 124 -2.49 -18.52 8.64
CA ASN A 124 -3.16 -17.74 9.69
C ASN A 124 -4.30 -16.81 9.21
N ILE A 125 -4.48 -16.57 7.91
CA ILE A 125 -5.39 -15.54 7.40
C ILE A 125 -6.89 -15.92 7.49
N ASN A 126 -7.20 -17.20 7.68
CA ASN A 126 -8.58 -17.70 7.69
C ASN A 126 -9.42 -17.06 8.82
N PRO A 127 -10.50 -16.30 8.51
CA PRO A 127 -11.25 -15.53 9.50
C PRO A 127 -11.94 -16.39 10.56
N LYS A 128 -12.18 -17.69 10.30
CA LYS A 128 -12.83 -18.61 11.25
C LYS A 128 -11.96 -18.98 12.47
N LYS A 129 -10.69 -18.55 12.52
CA LYS A 129 -9.77 -18.75 13.67
C LYS A 129 -9.59 -17.51 14.58
N SER A 130 -10.27 -16.40 14.29
CA SER A 130 -10.07 -15.12 14.99
C SER A 130 -10.75 -15.06 16.37
N VAL A 131 -9.96 -15.09 17.45
CA VAL A 131 -10.43 -14.77 18.81
C VAL A 131 -10.28 -13.27 19.09
N ALA A 132 -11.35 -12.61 19.53
CA ALA A 132 -11.36 -11.16 19.73
C ALA A 132 -10.44 -10.68 20.87
N ARG A 133 -9.49 -9.78 20.55
CA ARG A 133 -8.76 -8.96 21.54
C ARG A 133 -8.31 -7.63 20.90
N GLN A 134 -8.12 -6.59 21.71
CA GLN A 134 -8.21 -5.18 21.28
C GLN A 134 -7.29 -4.74 20.10
N LYS A 135 -7.96 -4.32 19.01
CA LYS A 135 -7.76 -3.17 18.08
C LYS A 135 -6.36 -2.89 17.55
N ARG A 136 -5.93 -3.36 16.34
CA ARG A 136 -4.55 -3.16 15.86
C ARG A 136 -4.14 -2.98 14.29
N GLN A 137 -3.07 -2.16 13.91
CA GLN A 137 -2.50 -1.68 12.57
C GLN A 137 -1.00 -2.00 12.11
N VAL A 138 0.08 -1.78 12.88
CA VAL A 138 1.51 -2.06 12.46
C VAL A 138 1.90 -3.53 12.65
N ASP A 139 2.82 -4.12 11.89
CA ASP A 139 3.15 -5.54 12.10
C ASP A 139 3.75 -5.86 13.50
N ARG A 140 3.20 -6.86 14.21
CA ARG A 140 3.78 -7.48 15.42
C ARG A 140 4.93 -8.44 15.12
N GLY A 141 4.88 -9.07 13.95
CA GLY A 141 5.85 -10.05 13.49
C GLY A 141 6.93 -9.47 12.57
N ALA A 142 6.84 -8.21 12.17
CA ALA A 142 7.93 -7.56 11.46
C ALA A 142 9.06 -7.25 12.42
N ARG A 143 10.29 -7.50 11.99
CA ARG A 143 11.48 -7.13 12.74
C ARG A 143 11.70 -5.63 12.57
N ARG A 144 11.71 -4.88 13.67
CA ARG A 144 12.10 -3.45 13.67
C ARG A 144 13.57 -3.31 13.30
N TRP A 145 13.93 -2.18 12.70
CA TRP A 145 15.32 -1.83 12.46
C TRP A 145 16.08 -1.63 13.78
N ALA A 146 17.25 -2.25 13.90
CA ALA A 146 18.04 -2.21 15.13
C ALA A 146 18.50 -0.77 15.44
N ASN A 147 18.47 -0.40 16.72
CA ASN A 147 18.80 0.96 17.20
C ASN A 147 17.99 2.07 16.51
N ASN A 148 16.78 1.75 16.04
CA ASN A 148 15.90 2.63 15.26
C ASN A 148 16.57 3.22 14.00
N ARG A 149 17.60 2.55 13.46
CA ARG A 149 18.34 3.01 12.28
C ARG A 149 18.10 2.13 11.07
N LEU A 150 17.42 2.67 10.06
CA LEU A 150 17.29 2.07 8.75
C LEU A 150 18.51 2.46 7.90
N PHE A 151 19.21 1.46 7.37
CA PHE A 151 20.26 1.69 6.38
C PHE A 151 19.67 1.58 4.97
N TYR A 152 20.05 2.46 4.06
CA TYR A 152 19.60 2.42 2.67
C TYR A 152 20.72 2.80 1.70
N PHE A 153 20.56 2.53 0.41
CA PHE A 153 21.41 3.09 -0.63
C PHE A 153 20.68 3.13 -1.97
N PHE A 154 21.17 3.96 -2.89
CA PHE A 154 20.61 4.08 -4.23
C PHE A 154 21.37 3.22 -5.26
N ASP A 155 20.65 2.38 -6.00
CA ASP A 155 21.13 1.76 -7.23
C ASP A 155 21.50 2.83 -8.27
N SER A 156 22.37 2.48 -9.24
CA SER A 156 22.74 3.39 -10.34
C SER A 156 21.54 3.82 -11.19
N SER A 157 20.44 3.05 -11.19
CA SER A 157 19.19 3.40 -11.88
C SER A 157 18.43 4.61 -11.29
N VAL A 158 18.69 5.02 -10.05
CA VAL A 158 17.94 6.12 -9.41
C VAL A 158 18.53 7.48 -9.79
N GLY A 159 17.80 8.25 -10.59
CA GLY A 159 18.18 9.61 -11.01
C GLY A 159 18.13 10.65 -9.88
N ALA A 160 18.83 11.79 -10.08
CA ALA A 160 19.03 12.81 -9.05
C ALA A 160 17.73 13.37 -8.44
N ARG A 161 16.67 13.57 -9.25
CA ARG A 161 15.35 14.04 -8.77
C ARG A 161 14.76 13.08 -7.73
N MET A 162 14.70 11.79 -8.04
CA MET A 162 14.17 10.76 -7.12
C MET A 162 15.04 10.63 -5.86
N ARG A 163 16.38 10.75 -5.98
CA ARG A 163 17.28 10.78 -4.82
C ARG A 163 16.99 11.95 -3.88
N GLY A 164 16.64 13.12 -4.42
CA GLY A 164 16.17 14.28 -3.64
C GLY A 164 14.88 13.97 -2.89
N ILE A 165 13.84 13.55 -3.62
CA ILE A 165 12.51 13.21 -3.06
C ILE A 165 12.60 12.17 -1.93
N VAL A 166 13.42 11.13 -2.11
CA VAL A 166 13.68 10.15 -1.04
C VAL A 166 14.36 10.80 0.16
N LYS A 167 15.38 11.65 -0.03
CA LYS A 167 16.04 12.34 1.08
C LYS A 167 15.09 13.28 1.83
N ASP A 168 14.19 13.97 1.12
CA ASP A 168 13.18 14.85 1.72
C ASP A 168 12.15 14.05 2.54
N ALA A 169 11.64 12.93 2.02
CA ALA A 169 10.73 12.03 2.73
C ALA A 169 11.38 11.45 4.00
N LEU A 170 12.62 10.95 3.88
CA LEU A 170 13.38 10.42 5.01
C LEU A 170 13.72 11.49 6.05
N GLN A 171 14.00 12.72 5.61
CA GLN A 171 14.23 13.84 6.53
C GLN A 171 12.94 14.24 7.26
N PHE A 172 11.80 14.31 6.56
CA PHE A 172 10.51 14.61 7.17
C PHE A 172 10.16 13.65 8.32
N ILE A 173 10.40 12.34 8.12
CA ILE A 173 10.21 11.29 9.13
C ILE A 173 11.26 11.41 10.24
N ARG A 174 12.54 11.60 9.90
CA ARG A 174 13.64 11.75 10.88
C ARG A 174 13.38 12.89 11.84
N ASP A 175 13.00 14.07 11.34
CA ASP A 175 12.79 15.25 12.19
C ASP A 175 11.75 14.94 13.27
N ARG A 176 10.67 14.27 12.89
CA ARG A 176 9.47 14.07 13.72
C ARG A 176 9.46 12.76 14.49
N THR A 177 10.54 11.99 14.44
CA THR A 177 10.67 10.71 15.14
C THR A 177 12.08 10.51 15.70
N CYS A 178 12.26 9.40 16.42
CA CYS A 178 13.57 8.89 16.82
C CYS A 178 14.22 7.94 15.79
N ILE A 179 13.67 7.86 14.58
CA ILE A 179 14.13 6.96 13.52
C ILE A 179 15.21 7.67 12.70
N ASP A 180 16.31 6.97 12.43
CA ASP A 180 17.45 7.50 11.68
C ASP A 180 17.69 6.73 10.37
N PHE A 181 18.11 7.45 9.33
CA PHE A 181 18.26 6.93 7.97
C PHE A 181 19.68 7.14 7.44
N THR A 182 20.50 6.09 7.45
CA THR A 182 21.91 6.18 7.06
C THR A 182 22.15 5.62 5.66
N GLU A 183 22.71 6.42 4.75
CA GLU A 183 23.10 5.95 3.42
C GLU A 183 24.35 5.05 3.54
N SER A 184 24.22 3.75 3.24
CA SER A 184 25.29 2.75 3.28
C SER A 184 24.99 1.56 2.36
N SER A 185 25.85 1.34 1.37
CA SER A 185 25.83 0.17 0.48
C SER A 185 26.48 -1.08 1.09
N THR A 186 27.13 -0.97 2.25
CA THR A 186 27.88 -2.06 2.91
C THR A 186 27.24 -2.57 4.20
N ALA A 187 26.27 -1.85 4.77
CA ALA A 187 25.52 -2.31 5.94
C ALA A 187 24.82 -3.66 5.65
N LEU A 188 24.94 -4.63 6.57
CA LEU A 188 24.45 -6.00 6.37
C LEU A 188 22.94 -6.04 6.05
N ASN A 189 22.14 -5.41 6.91
CA ASN A 189 20.71 -5.21 6.70
C ASN A 189 20.54 -3.80 6.10
N ARG A 190 19.97 -3.69 4.90
CA ARG A 190 19.79 -2.40 4.21
C ARG A 190 18.69 -2.43 3.15
N VAL A 191 18.08 -1.28 2.87
CA VAL A 191 17.16 -1.07 1.76
C VAL A 191 17.92 -0.63 0.51
N LYS A 192 17.79 -1.38 -0.58
CA LYS A 192 18.22 -0.96 -1.91
C LYS A 192 17.09 -0.23 -2.61
N VAL A 193 17.21 1.09 -2.72
CA VAL A 193 16.31 1.91 -3.53
C VAL A 193 16.73 1.79 -4.99
N PHE A 194 15.82 1.42 -5.88
CA PHE A 194 16.11 1.29 -7.32
C PHE A 194 14.91 1.77 -8.17
N SER A 195 15.18 2.16 -9.42
CA SER A 195 14.14 2.56 -10.37
C SER A 195 13.61 1.31 -11.08
N GLY A 196 12.62 0.64 -10.47
CA GLY A 196 11.89 -0.45 -11.10
C GLY A 196 10.70 0.05 -11.93
N VAL A 197 9.85 -0.90 -12.31
CA VAL A 197 8.43 -0.62 -12.62
C VAL A 197 7.68 -0.52 -11.30
N GLY A 198 6.86 0.52 -11.15
CA GLY A 198 5.99 0.73 -10.00
C GLY A 198 6.69 1.16 -8.70
N CYS A 199 5.87 1.36 -7.68
CA CYS A 199 6.26 1.72 -6.31
C CYS A 199 5.97 0.52 -5.41
N PHE A 200 6.95 -0.01 -4.70
CA PHE A 200 6.72 -1.12 -3.75
C PHE A 200 7.87 -1.34 -2.77
N ALA A 201 7.56 -1.97 -1.63
CA ALA A 201 8.51 -2.28 -0.57
C ALA A 201 8.20 -3.60 0.14
N THR A 202 9.16 -4.08 0.93
CA THR A 202 8.97 -5.23 1.85
C THR A 202 8.70 -4.73 3.26
N ILE A 203 7.76 -5.36 3.97
CA ILE A 203 7.37 -4.98 5.33
C ILE A 203 8.50 -5.24 6.34
N GLY A 204 8.92 -4.18 7.03
CA GLY A 204 9.91 -4.20 8.10
C GLY A 204 11.33 -4.55 7.63
N MET A 205 12.20 -4.88 8.59
CA MET A 205 13.56 -5.34 8.32
C MET A 205 13.54 -6.85 8.01
N ALA A 206 13.56 -7.19 6.71
CA ALA A 206 13.52 -8.58 6.23
C ALA A 206 14.82 -9.35 6.53
N GLY A 207 15.94 -8.63 6.63
CA GLY A 207 17.30 -9.18 6.76
C GLY A 207 18.05 -9.16 5.43
N GLY A 208 19.36 -8.86 5.50
CA GLY A 208 20.18 -8.67 4.31
C GLY A 208 19.80 -7.40 3.53
N GLU A 209 20.13 -7.39 2.24
CA GLU A 209 19.67 -6.34 1.32
C GLU A 209 18.24 -6.65 0.85
N GLN A 210 17.27 -5.81 1.21
CA GLN A 210 15.90 -5.84 0.68
C GLN A 210 15.69 -4.75 -0.36
N SER A 211 14.83 -4.97 -1.37
CA SER A 211 14.63 -4.02 -2.47
C SER A 211 13.40 -3.14 -2.23
N LEU A 212 13.49 -1.87 -2.62
CA LEU A 212 12.40 -0.90 -2.62
C LEU A 212 12.38 -0.22 -3.99
N SER A 213 11.28 -0.35 -4.72
CA SER A 213 11.11 0.25 -6.05
C SER A 213 10.50 1.64 -5.91
N LEU A 214 11.10 2.61 -6.58
CA LEU A 214 10.51 3.91 -6.87
C LEU A 214 10.76 4.19 -8.35
N GLY A 215 9.84 3.69 -9.18
CA GLY A 215 9.85 3.88 -10.64
C GLY A 215 9.28 5.22 -11.10
N SER A 216 9.00 5.31 -12.40
CA SER A 216 8.27 6.42 -13.01
C SER A 216 6.86 6.52 -12.44
N GLY A 217 6.43 7.72 -12.04
CA GLY A 217 5.16 7.98 -11.36
C GLY A 217 5.31 8.04 -9.83
N CYS A 218 6.36 7.45 -9.26
CA CYS A 218 6.59 7.45 -7.82
C CYS A 218 7.23 8.74 -7.28
N GLU A 219 7.43 9.77 -8.11
CA GLU A 219 8.13 11.03 -7.77
C GLU A 219 7.32 12.00 -6.88
N ALA A 220 6.80 11.50 -5.75
CA ALA A 220 6.15 12.30 -4.71
C ALA A 220 6.70 11.96 -3.33
N ILE A 221 6.87 12.97 -2.46
CA ILE A 221 7.35 12.79 -1.08
C ILE A 221 6.45 11.83 -0.30
N GLY A 222 5.13 11.92 -0.47
CA GLY A 222 4.16 11.00 0.14
C GLY A 222 4.32 9.54 -0.31
N ILE A 223 4.60 9.30 -1.60
CA ILE A 223 4.85 7.95 -2.13
C ILE A 223 6.17 7.39 -1.60
N ALA A 224 7.25 8.18 -1.63
CA ALA A 224 8.52 7.76 -1.02
C ALA A 224 8.35 7.46 0.49
N ALA A 225 7.58 8.26 1.22
CA ALA A 225 7.26 8.00 2.62
C ALA A 225 6.39 6.75 2.81
N HIS A 226 5.50 6.41 1.88
CA HIS A 226 4.70 5.17 1.84
C HIS A 226 5.61 3.94 1.84
N GLU A 227 6.51 3.87 0.85
CA GLU A 227 7.42 2.73 0.69
C GLU A 227 8.41 2.59 1.86
N PHE A 228 8.86 3.71 2.42
CA PHE A 228 9.69 3.66 3.63
C PHE A 228 8.89 3.33 4.89
N ALA A 229 7.60 3.66 4.99
CA ALA A 229 6.75 3.23 6.10
C ALA A 229 6.50 1.71 6.07
N HIS A 230 6.30 1.13 4.88
CA HIS A 230 6.33 -0.31 4.69
C HIS A 230 7.66 -0.90 5.18
N ALA A 231 8.80 -0.38 4.72
CA ALA A 231 10.12 -0.82 5.18
C ALA A 231 10.32 -0.66 6.70
N LEU A 232 9.60 0.27 7.36
CA LEU A 232 9.59 0.45 8.81
C LEU A 232 8.59 -0.47 9.56
N GLY A 233 7.73 -1.22 8.86
CA GLY A 233 6.82 -2.24 9.41
C GLY A 233 5.33 -1.91 9.32
N VAL A 234 4.95 -0.81 8.67
CA VAL A 234 3.57 -0.32 8.61
C VAL A 234 2.80 -0.97 7.45
N TRP A 235 1.62 -1.52 7.75
CA TRP A 235 0.66 -1.99 6.76
C TRP A 235 -0.36 -0.91 6.40
N HIS A 236 -1.07 -1.07 5.29
CA HIS A 236 -2.11 -0.13 4.91
C HIS A 236 -3.26 -0.03 5.92
N THR A 237 -3.88 1.14 5.97
CA THR A 237 -4.95 1.44 6.94
C THR A 237 -6.23 0.63 6.69
N GLN A 238 -6.55 0.29 5.44
CA GLN A 238 -7.65 -0.62 5.12
C GLN A 238 -7.35 -2.11 5.37
N MET A 239 -6.15 -2.48 5.86
CA MET A 239 -5.87 -3.85 6.35
C MET A 239 -6.23 -4.08 7.81
N ARG A 240 -6.55 -3.01 8.56
CA ARG A 240 -6.83 -3.06 10.00
C ARG A 240 -7.91 -4.07 10.35
N ASP A 241 -7.72 -4.79 11.46
CA ASP A 241 -8.69 -5.75 11.97
C ASP A 241 -10.07 -5.11 12.22
N ASP A 242 -10.07 -3.85 12.68
CA ASP A 242 -11.23 -3.03 13.03
C ASP A 242 -11.86 -2.23 11.87
N ARG A 243 -11.32 -2.28 10.64
CA ARG A 243 -11.73 -1.41 9.51
C ARG A 243 -13.23 -1.42 9.22
N ASP A 244 -13.91 -2.55 9.41
CA ASP A 244 -15.31 -2.71 9.00
C ASP A 244 -16.27 -1.95 9.95
N SER A 245 -15.73 -1.33 11.01
CA SER A 245 -16.41 -0.33 11.85
C SER A 245 -16.36 1.09 11.27
N PHE A 246 -15.64 1.28 10.15
CA PHE A 246 -15.30 2.58 9.54
C PHE A 246 -15.55 2.59 8.02
N LEU A 247 -15.41 1.44 7.35
CA LEU A 247 -15.64 1.23 5.93
C LEU A 247 -16.63 0.08 5.67
N ARG A 248 -17.40 0.17 4.59
CA ARG A 248 -17.94 -0.96 3.85
C ARG A 248 -17.03 -1.24 2.66
N VAL A 249 -16.68 -2.52 2.47
CA VAL A 249 -15.95 -2.98 1.28
C VAL A 249 -16.95 -3.54 0.26
N ASP A 250 -16.85 -3.11 -0.99
CA ASP A 250 -17.70 -3.53 -2.11
C ASP A 250 -16.85 -4.17 -3.21
N LEU A 251 -16.81 -5.49 -3.24
CA LEU A 251 -15.98 -6.28 -4.16
C LEU A 251 -16.70 -6.59 -5.48
N SER A 252 -17.92 -6.08 -5.70
CA SER A 252 -18.76 -6.43 -6.85
C SER A 252 -18.18 -6.05 -8.21
N SER A 253 -17.24 -5.09 -8.23
CA SER A 253 -16.56 -4.59 -9.45
C SER A 253 -15.02 -4.73 -9.38
N VAL A 254 -14.51 -5.49 -8.40
CA VAL A 254 -13.08 -5.80 -8.25
C VAL A 254 -12.80 -7.13 -8.97
N PRO A 255 -11.81 -7.21 -9.89
CA PRO A 255 -11.44 -8.47 -10.55
C PRO A 255 -11.01 -9.55 -9.56
N THR A 256 -11.29 -10.82 -9.86
CA THR A 256 -10.96 -11.93 -8.93
C THR A 256 -9.47 -12.02 -8.60
N SER A 257 -8.62 -11.71 -9.57
CA SER A 257 -7.15 -11.66 -9.44
C SER A 257 -6.62 -10.48 -8.61
N MET A 258 -7.49 -9.57 -8.15
CA MET A 258 -7.15 -8.45 -7.27
C MET A 258 -7.75 -8.57 -5.86
N LEU A 259 -8.53 -9.63 -5.58
CA LEU A 259 -9.24 -9.75 -4.30
C LEU A 259 -8.29 -9.88 -3.10
N HIS A 260 -7.07 -10.40 -3.30
CA HIS A 260 -6.04 -10.46 -2.24
C HIS A 260 -5.65 -9.07 -1.71
N ASN A 261 -5.87 -8.01 -2.49
CA ASN A 261 -5.66 -6.62 -2.07
C ASN A 261 -6.72 -6.11 -1.07
N TYR A 262 -7.73 -6.91 -0.73
CA TYR A 262 -8.78 -6.57 0.24
C TYR A 262 -8.77 -7.37 1.54
N ILE A 263 -7.75 -8.21 1.72
CA ILE A 263 -7.55 -9.04 2.92
C ILE A 263 -7.23 -8.17 4.14
N LYS A 264 -7.96 -8.36 5.25
CA LYS A 264 -7.54 -7.83 6.57
C LYS A 264 -6.47 -8.71 7.17
N LEU A 265 -5.54 -8.12 7.93
CA LEU A 265 -4.72 -8.91 8.84
C LEU A 265 -5.55 -9.35 10.06
N PRO A 266 -5.27 -10.53 10.63
CA PRO A 266 -5.91 -10.95 11.87
C PRO A 266 -5.39 -10.10 13.03
N ALA A 267 -6.25 -9.82 14.02
CA ALA A 267 -5.93 -9.03 15.22
C ALA A 267 -4.73 -9.57 16.04
N SER A 268 -4.21 -10.77 15.73
CA SER A 268 -2.97 -11.32 16.29
C SER A 268 -1.69 -10.75 15.66
N ARG A 269 -1.74 -10.26 14.41
CA ARG A 269 -0.56 -9.86 13.62
C ARG A 269 -0.24 -8.37 13.65
N ILE A 270 -1.18 -7.53 14.05
CA ILE A 270 -1.19 -6.11 13.66
C ILE A 270 -1.13 -5.18 14.94
N ILE A 271 -0.81 -3.84 14.93
CA ILE A 271 -0.67 -2.86 16.09
C ILE A 271 -1.22 -1.40 15.90
N ASN A 272 -2.41 -1.02 16.44
CA ASN A 272 -3.13 0.27 16.18
C ASN A 272 -2.68 1.21 17.29
N TYR A 273 -1.67 2.01 17.02
CA TYR A 273 -1.25 3.04 17.95
C TYR A 273 -2.19 4.27 17.95
N THR A 274 -3.06 4.35 16.93
CA THR A 274 -3.93 5.50 16.62
C THR A 274 -5.37 5.08 16.33
N PRO A 275 -6.34 6.03 16.37
CA PRO A 275 -7.66 5.87 15.76
C PRO A 275 -7.58 5.44 14.28
N TYR A 276 -8.73 5.13 13.69
CA TYR A 276 -8.81 4.90 12.25
C TYR A 276 -8.71 6.25 11.53
N GLU A 277 -7.70 6.41 10.68
CA GLU A 277 -7.43 7.68 9.99
C GLU A 277 -7.68 7.51 8.48
N TYR A 278 -8.80 8.06 8.03
CA TYR A 278 -9.24 7.99 6.62
C TYR A 278 -8.28 8.68 5.66
N GLY A 279 -7.59 9.74 6.11
CA GLY A 279 -6.60 10.51 5.34
C GLY A 279 -5.15 10.10 5.56
N SER A 280 -4.92 8.94 6.15
CA SER A 280 -3.59 8.34 6.31
C SER A 280 -2.99 8.10 4.93
N TYR A 281 -1.71 8.45 4.74
CA TYR A 281 -1.04 8.15 3.47
C TYR A 281 -0.80 6.66 3.23
N MET A 282 -1.07 5.83 4.23
CA MET A 282 -1.12 4.37 4.11
C MET A 282 -2.52 3.86 3.79
N HIS A 283 -3.50 4.71 3.48
CA HIS A 283 -4.85 4.30 3.09
C HIS A 283 -5.03 4.35 1.58
N TYR A 284 -5.56 3.27 0.99
CA TYR A 284 -5.96 3.24 -0.42
C TYR A 284 -6.96 4.35 -0.80
N ASP A 285 -7.03 4.68 -2.09
CA ASP A 285 -8.15 5.44 -2.65
C ASP A 285 -9.49 4.67 -2.50
N ALA A 286 -10.61 5.40 -2.61
CA ALA A 286 -11.95 4.81 -2.62
C ALA A 286 -12.19 3.80 -3.76
N ARG A 287 -11.37 3.85 -4.83
CA ARG A 287 -11.56 3.12 -6.10
C ARG A 287 -10.45 2.14 -6.47
N SER A 288 -9.38 2.01 -5.68
CA SER A 288 -8.22 1.15 -5.99
C SER A 288 -8.65 -0.24 -6.48
N PHE A 289 -8.08 -0.78 -7.56
CA PHE A 289 -8.44 -2.10 -8.14
C PHE A 289 -9.92 -2.30 -8.56
N SER A 290 -10.76 -1.26 -8.56
CA SER A 290 -12.16 -1.35 -8.96
C SER A 290 -12.38 -0.93 -10.41
N THR A 291 -12.90 -1.84 -11.23
CA THR A 291 -13.26 -1.54 -12.63
C THR A 291 -14.41 -0.53 -12.74
N LYS A 292 -15.22 -0.38 -11.68
CA LYS A 292 -16.42 0.48 -11.68
C LYS A 292 -16.84 0.87 -10.25
N GLY A 293 -16.99 2.18 -10.03
CA GLY A 293 -17.44 2.71 -8.74
C GLY A 293 -16.39 2.57 -7.65
N ASN A 294 -16.82 2.70 -6.40
CA ASN A 294 -15.95 2.68 -5.23
C ASN A 294 -15.99 1.31 -4.58
N SER A 295 -14.82 0.74 -4.31
CA SER A 295 -14.62 -0.52 -3.59
C SER A 295 -14.44 -0.32 -2.09
N LEU A 296 -13.96 0.86 -1.67
CA LEU A 296 -13.91 1.29 -0.27
C LEU A 296 -14.88 2.45 -0.06
N ILE A 297 -15.86 2.26 0.81
CA ILE A 297 -16.96 3.20 1.03
C ILE A 297 -17.03 3.50 2.53
N PRO A 298 -16.64 4.70 3.00
CA PRO A 298 -16.68 5.00 4.42
C PRO A 298 -18.13 5.06 4.91
N LEU A 299 -18.34 4.59 6.15
CA LEU A 299 -19.67 4.60 6.79
C LEU A 299 -20.15 6.03 7.06
N ASP A 300 -19.22 6.95 7.30
CA ASP A 300 -19.45 8.39 7.17
C ASP A 300 -18.99 8.86 5.78
N ALA A 301 -19.96 9.23 4.95
CA ALA A 301 -19.72 9.61 3.56
C ALA A 301 -18.89 10.89 3.37
N THR A 302 -18.71 11.71 4.42
CA THR A 302 -17.88 12.93 4.35
C THR A 302 -16.42 12.61 4.07
N TYR A 303 -15.92 11.45 4.53
CA TYR A 303 -14.53 11.01 4.34
C TYR A 303 -14.25 10.38 2.96
N LEU A 304 -15.24 10.29 2.06
CA LEU A 304 -15.08 9.60 0.78
C LEU A 304 -13.97 10.19 -0.11
N ARG A 305 -13.72 11.50 0.01
CA ARG A 305 -12.62 12.20 -0.71
C ARG A 305 -11.35 12.37 0.12
N THR A 306 -11.30 11.75 1.30
CA THR A 306 -10.16 11.78 2.21
C THR A 306 -9.28 10.54 2.04
N LEU A 307 -9.89 9.42 1.60
CA LEU A 307 -9.19 8.19 1.20
C LEU A 307 -8.16 8.48 0.08
N GLY A 308 -7.06 7.73 0.03
CA GLY A 308 -6.02 7.91 -1.00
C GLY A 308 -5.14 9.16 -0.85
N SER A 309 -5.26 9.89 0.28
CA SER A 309 -4.42 11.05 0.61
C SER A 309 -2.93 10.73 0.49
N ARG A 310 -2.14 11.64 -0.11
CA ARG A 310 -0.66 11.54 -0.13
C ARG A 310 0.00 12.37 0.96
N ILE A 311 -0.80 13.01 1.82
CA ILE A 311 -0.30 13.92 2.86
C ILE A 311 0.03 13.08 4.09
N ILE A 312 1.26 13.21 4.59
CA ILE A 312 1.70 12.55 5.81
C ILE A 312 0.94 13.14 6.99
N SER A 313 0.01 12.38 7.57
CA SER A 313 -0.84 12.87 8.66
C SER A 313 -0.09 12.88 10.00
N PHE A 314 -0.68 13.59 10.97
CA PHE A 314 -0.22 13.54 12.37
C PHE A 314 -0.26 12.10 12.92
N TYR A 315 -1.31 11.32 12.61
CA TYR A 315 -1.45 9.98 13.16
C TYR A 315 -0.44 8.98 12.56
N ASP A 316 -0.03 9.15 11.30
CA ASP A 316 0.99 8.27 10.71
C ASP A 316 2.35 8.44 11.42
N ILE A 317 2.75 9.68 11.70
CA ILE A 317 3.97 9.97 12.46
C ILE A 317 3.84 9.53 13.92
N LYS A 318 2.68 9.71 14.55
CA LYS A 318 2.40 9.18 15.90
C LYS A 318 2.55 7.65 15.93
N MET A 319 2.06 6.96 14.90
CA MET A 319 2.14 5.51 14.77
C MET A 319 3.60 5.03 14.70
N LEU A 320 4.45 5.70 13.93
CA LEU A 320 5.89 5.43 13.90
C LEU A 320 6.56 5.70 15.26
N ASN A 321 6.24 6.82 15.92
CA ASN A 321 6.79 7.17 17.23
C ASN A 321 6.46 6.14 18.31
N ASP A 322 5.21 5.68 18.37
CA ASP A 322 4.79 4.67 19.34
C ASP A 322 5.35 3.28 18.98
N HIS A 323 5.53 2.95 17.70
CA HIS A 323 6.12 1.68 17.27
C HIS A 323 7.63 1.58 17.55
N TYR A 324 8.38 2.66 17.31
CA TYR A 324 9.82 2.73 17.56
C TYR A 324 10.18 3.19 18.99
N GLY A 325 9.19 3.50 19.83
CA GLY A 325 9.39 3.83 21.24
C GLY A 325 10.02 5.20 21.48
N CYS A 326 9.75 6.16 20.60
CA CYS A 326 10.40 7.48 20.57
C CYS A 326 10.04 8.39 21.75
N ASN A 327 9.02 8.02 22.54
CA ASN A 327 8.60 8.71 23.75
C ASN A 327 9.56 8.45 24.96
N GLY A 328 10.71 7.81 24.74
CA GLY A 328 11.74 7.56 25.76
C GLY A 328 12.63 8.77 26.06
N SER A 329 13.10 8.86 27.30
CA SER A 329 13.83 10.01 27.87
C SER A 329 15.20 10.32 27.24
N SER A 330 15.68 9.51 26.29
CA SER A 330 16.90 9.74 25.51
C SER A 330 16.68 10.53 24.22
N TRP A 331 15.47 10.58 23.67
CA TRP A 331 15.17 11.40 22.48
C TRP A 331 14.75 12.83 22.86
N SER A 332 14.07 13.00 24.00
CA SER A 332 13.57 14.29 24.49
C SER A 332 14.64 15.30 24.93
N THR A 333 15.92 14.92 24.90
CA THR A 333 17.07 15.77 25.26
C THR A 333 17.78 16.41 24.06
N ASN A 334 17.37 16.09 22.82
CA ASN A 334 17.87 16.76 21.63
C ASN A 334 17.22 18.16 21.51
N PRO A 335 17.98 19.26 21.37
CA PRO A 335 17.40 20.60 21.25
C PRO A 335 16.41 20.73 20.06
N ASN A 336 16.57 19.95 18.98
CA ASN A 336 15.61 19.92 17.88
C ASN A 336 14.33 19.11 18.21
N SER A 337 14.38 18.10 19.08
CA SER A 337 13.19 17.33 19.48
C SER A 337 12.35 18.04 20.54
N SER A 338 12.92 18.99 21.28
CA SER A 338 12.19 19.79 22.28
C SER A 338 11.12 20.70 21.64
N HIS A 339 11.42 21.33 20.50
CA HIS A 339 10.44 22.08 19.71
C HIS A 339 9.37 21.16 19.11
N ILE A 340 9.77 19.97 18.68
CA ILE A 340 8.87 19.02 18.02
C ILE A 340 7.93 18.36 19.04
N THR A 341 8.40 17.99 20.23
CA THR A 341 7.52 17.58 21.33
C THR A 341 6.56 18.70 21.75
N ALA A 342 6.97 19.97 21.70
CA ALA A 342 6.07 21.11 21.91
C ALA A 342 4.98 21.20 20.83
N GLU A 343 5.33 21.24 19.53
CA GLU A 343 4.37 21.28 18.42
C GLU A 343 3.44 20.05 18.40
N PHE A 344 3.99 18.85 18.60
CA PHE A 344 3.21 17.62 18.73
C PHE A 344 2.28 17.65 19.95
N SER A 345 2.68 18.24 21.08
CA SER A 345 1.79 18.41 22.24
C SER A 345 0.68 19.45 22.03
N VAL A 346 0.90 20.44 21.16
CA VAL A 346 -0.13 21.42 20.77
C VAL A 346 -1.10 20.77 19.80
N SER A 347 -0.60 20.06 18.78
CA SER A 347 -1.41 19.28 17.85
C SER A 347 -2.25 18.22 18.58
N GLN A 348 -1.64 17.43 19.48
CA GLN A 348 -2.37 16.46 20.33
C GLN A 348 -3.47 17.11 21.17
N ARG A 349 -3.24 18.32 21.71
CA ARG A 349 -4.26 19.05 22.48
C ARG A 349 -5.41 19.50 21.58
N LEU A 350 -5.12 20.06 20.41
CA LEU A 350 -6.12 20.50 19.44
C LEU A 350 -6.95 19.33 18.89
N TYR A 351 -6.33 18.20 18.52
CA TYR A 351 -7.04 17.00 18.09
C TYR A 351 -7.88 16.38 19.22
N ALA A 352 -7.35 16.27 20.45
CA ALA A 352 -8.10 15.77 21.59
C ALA A 352 -9.24 16.72 22.05
N GLU A 353 -9.18 18.00 21.67
CA GLU A 353 -10.26 18.97 21.86
C GLU A 353 -11.32 18.84 20.76
N PHE A 354 -10.90 18.61 19.50
CA PHE A 354 -11.78 18.30 18.37
C PHE A 354 -12.60 17.00 18.59
N ASP A 355 -11.95 15.89 18.95
CA ASP A 355 -12.59 14.60 19.28
C ASP A 355 -13.64 14.76 20.40
N ARG A 356 -13.30 15.55 21.43
CA ARG A 356 -14.24 15.85 22.53
C ARG A 356 -15.43 16.68 22.07
N THR A 357 -15.27 17.59 21.11
CA THR A 357 -16.40 18.34 20.54
C THR A 357 -17.30 17.48 19.65
N GLU A 358 -16.76 16.48 18.93
CA GLU A 358 -17.57 15.54 18.16
C GLU A 358 -18.41 14.60 19.05
N ASP A 359 -17.81 14.02 20.10
CA ASP A 359 -18.55 13.17 21.05
C ASP A 359 -19.66 13.98 21.76
N TYR A 360 -19.39 15.23 22.13
CA TYR A 360 -20.41 16.15 22.66
C TYR A 360 -21.52 16.48 21.64
N GLY A 361 -21.21 16.49 20.34
CA GLY A 361 -22.19 16.65 19.26
C GLY A 361 -23.09 15.42 19.11
N ARG A 362 -22.51 14.22 19.09
CA ARG A 362 -23.26 12.95 18.99
C ARG A 362 -24.17 12.74 20.20
N GLN A 363 -23.70 13.06 21.40
CA GLN A 363 -24.50 12.93 22.63
C GLN A 363 -25.70 13.90 22.72
N ARG A 364 -25.72 15.00 21.94
CA ARG A 364 -26.91 15.89 21.84
C ARG A 364 -27.96 15.41 20.85
N HIS A 365 -27.61 14.57 19.89
CA HIS A 365 -28.57 13.94 18.96
C HIS A 365 -29.16 12.63 19.48
N TYR A 366 -28.77 12.18 20.68
CA TYR A 366 -29.31 11.00 21.37
C TYR A 366 -29.81 11.35 22.79
N LYS A 367 -30.80 12.26 22.87
CA LYS A 367 -31.79 12.27 23.95
C LYS A 367 -33.20 12.25 23.33
N PRO A 368 -34.13 11.49 23.94
CA PRO A 368 -35.41 11.11 23.32
C PRO A 368 -36.39 12.28 23.16
#